data_AF-A0A8H4V1W6-F1
#
_entry.id   AF-A0A8H4V1W6-F1
#
_cell.length_a   1.000
_cell.length_b   1.000
_cell.length_c   1.000
_cell.angle_alpha   90.00
_cell.angle_beta   90.00
_cell.angle_gamma   90.00
#
_symmetry.space_group_name_H-M   'P 1'
#
loop_
_entity.id
_entity.type
_entity.pdbx_description
1 polymer ?
#
loop_
_entity_poly.entity_id
_entity_poly.type
_entity_poly.pdbx_seq_one_letter_code
_entity_poly.pdbx_strand_id
1 'polypeptide(L)' 'LPLSFRLIVFDTSLLVKESLNILIQNGIVSAPLWDSSTSTFAGLLTTSDYINVIQYYFQNPATLDKIDQFRLNSLRGME' A
#
# COMPACT_ATOMS: atom_id res chain seq x y z
N LEU A 1 15.25 13.86 15.13
CA LEU A 1 13.80 13.51 15.22
C LEU A 1 13.14 14.44 16.23
N PRO A 2 11.86 14.80 16.05
CA PRO A 2 11.12 15.60 17.03
C PRO A 2 11.11 14.91 18.41
N LEU A 3 10.93 15.68 19.48
CA LEU A 3 10.82 15.14 20.85
C LEU A 3 9.67 14.13 21.00
N SER A 4 8.59 14.34 20.26
CA SER A 4 7.46 13.41 20.13
C SER A 4 6.97 13.43 18.68
N PHE A 5 6.74 12.26 18.11
CA PHE A 5 6.23 12.11 16.75
C PHE A 5 5.33 10.87 16.65
N ARG A 6 4.48 10.84 15.61
CA ARG A 6 3.61 9.71 15.28
C ARG A 6 4.15 9.00 14.05
N LEU A 7 4.25 7.67 14.11
CA LEU A 7 4.55 6.82 12.97
C LEU A 7 3.33 5.96 12.65
N ILE A 8 2.88 5.98 11.40
CA ILE A 8 1.78 5.14 10.91
C ILE A 8 2.40 4.04 10.06
N VAL A 9 2.11 2.80 10.38
CA VAL A 9 2.62 1.61 9.68
C VAL A 9 1.42 0.78 9.22
N PHE A 10 1.47 0.25 8.00
CA PHE A 10 0.43 -0.61 7.47
C PHE A 10 0.86 -2.07 7.48
N ASP A 11 -0.07 -2.96 7.81
CA ASP A 11 0.14 -4.38 7.60
C ASP A 11 0.03 -4.72 6.11
N THR A 12 0.90 -5.60 5.61
CA THR A 12 0.91 -5.99 4.19
C THR A 12 -0.38 -6.68 3.71
N SER A 13 -1.23 -7.16 4.62
CA SER A 13 -2.54 -7.73 4.30
C SER A 13 -3.66 -6.69 4.10
N LEU A 14 -3.39 -5.41 4.39
CA LEU A 14 -4.34 -4.31 4.19
C LEU A 14 -4.68 -4.14 2.70
N LEU A 15 -5.92 -3.74 2.42
CA LEU A 15 -6.37 -3.44 1.05
C LEU A 15 -5.76 -2.13 0.54
N VAL A 16 -5.43 -2.09 -0.75
CA VAL A 16 -4.84 -0.90 -1.40
C VAL A 16 -5.78 0.31 -1.34
N LYS A 17 -7.09 0.08 -1.46
CA LYS A 17 -8.10 1.15 -1.36
C LYS A 17 -8.17 1.73 0.05
N GLU A 18 -8.09 0.88 1.07
CA GLU A 18 -8.12 1.30 2.47
C GLU A 18 -6.84 2.06 2.84
N SER A 19 -5.67 1.56 2.41
CA SER A 19 -4.40 2.25 2.63
C SER A 19 -4.40 3.64 2.01
N LEU A 20 -4.95 3.80 0.79
CA LEU A 20 -5.07 5.11 0.14
C LEU A 20 -5.94 6.07 0.96
N ASN A 21 -7.09 5.60 1.45
CA ASN A 21 -7.98 6.40 2.27
C ASN A 21 -7.29 6.85 3.58
N ILE A 22 -6.56 5.95 4.24
CA ILE A 22 -5.83 6.26 5.47
C ILE A 22 -4.72 7.29 5.23
N LEU A 23 -3.98 7.18 4.12
CA LEU A 23 -2.96 8.16 3.72
C LEU A 23 -3.58 9.56 3.55
N ILE A 24 -4.68 9.66 2.81
CA ILE A 24 -5.41 10.92 2.57
C ILE A 24 -5.91 11.51 3.89
N GLN A 25 -6.56 10.71 4.73
CA GLN A 25 -7.09 11.16 6.02
C GLN A 25 -6.02 11.67 6.98
N ASN A 26 -4.82 11.09 6.93
CA ASN A 26 -3.70 11.50 7.79
C ASN A 26 -2.78 12.54 7.14
N GLY A 27 -3.06 12.97 5.91
CA GLY A 27 -2.25 13.96 5.19
C GLY A 27 -0.81 13.50 4.93
N ILE A 28 -0.60 12.19 4.75
CA ILE A 28 0.72 11.60 4.45
C ILE A 28 0.71 10.96 3.07
N VAL A 29 1.88 10.90 2.43
CA VAL A 29 2.04 10.37 1.06
C VAL A 29 2.77 9.03 1.01
N SER A 30 3.28 8.57 2.15
CA SER A 30 3.97 7.30 2.28
C SER A 30 3.81 6.72 3.68
N ALA A 31 3.93 5.39 3.78
CA ALA A 31 3.87 4.67 5.04
C ALA A 31 4.75 3.41 4.99
N PRO A 32 5.50 3.09 6.06
CA PRO A 32 6.14 1.80 6.24
C PRO A 32 5.15 0.64 6.14
N LEU A 33 5.61 -0.47 5.57
CA LEU A 33 4.89 -1.73 5.53
C LEU A 33 5.49 -2.72 6.52
N TRP A 34 4.61 -3.44 7.20
CA TRP A 34 4.96 -4.50 8.14
C TRP A 34 4.34 -5.81 7.69
N ASP A 35 5.16 -6.86 7.55
CA ASP A 35 4.66 -8.21 7.34
C ASP A 35 4.56 -8.91 8.69
N SER A 36 3.33 -9.02 9.20
CA SER A 36 3.05 -9.73 10.45
C SER A 36 3.37 -11.22 10.40
N SER A 37 3.39 -11.84 9.20
CA SER A 37 3.65 -13.27 9.05
C SER A 37 5.12 -13.61 9.33
N THR A 38 6.03 -12.76 8.85
CA THR A 38 7.47 -12.91 9.07
C THR A 38 7.99 -12.03 10.21
N SER A 39 7.16 -11.14 10.75
CA SER A 39 7.54 -10.12 11.72
C SER A 39 8.69 -9.24 11.23
N THR A 40 8.60 -8.81 9.97
CA THR A 40 9.65 -8.01 9.33
C THR A 40 9.12 -6.74 8.67
N PHE A 41 10.04 -5.79 8.49
CA PHE A 41 9.80 -4.60 7.68
C PHE A 41 9.75 -5.00 6.19
N ALA A 42 8.65 -4.68 5.53
CA ALA A 42 8.36 -5.04 4.14
C ALA A 42 8.53 -3.86 3.16
N GLY A 43 9.32 -2.86 3.55
CA GLY A 43 9.61 -1.67 2.76
C GLY A 43 8.58 -0.54 2.92
N LEU A 44 8.51 0.35 1.95
CA LEU A 44 7.72 1.59 2.02
C LEU A 44 6.64 1.61 0.95
N LEU A 45 5.40 1.92 1.33
CA LEU A 45 4.33 2.27 0.40
C LEU A 45 4.42 3.74 0.05
N THR A 46 4.36 4.05 -1.24
CA THR A 46 4.52 5.39 -1.82
C THR A 46 3.50 5.64 -2.94
N THR A 47 3.48 6.87 -3.48
CA THR A 47 2.66 7.21 -4.65
C THR A 47 2.97 6.33 -5.86
N SER A 48 4.22 5.92 -6.05
CA SER A 48 4.64 5.08 -7.19
C SER A 48 3.93 3.74 -7.21
N ASP A 49 3.70 3.14 -6.05
CA ASP A 49 2.98 1.86 -5.93
C ASP A 49 1.55 1.97 -6.48
N TYR A 50 0.85 3.07 -6.19
CA TYR A 50 -0.49 3.31 -6.73
C TYR A 50 -0.47 3.56 -8.24
N ILE A 51 0.58 4.20 -8.78
CA ILE A 51 0.75 4.36 -10.23
C ILE A 51 0.91 2.99 -10.90
N ASN A 52 1.70 2.10 -10.31
CA ASN A 52 1.90 0.74 -10.82
C ASN A 52 0.59 -0.05 -10.84
N VAL A 53 -0.26 0.09 -9.81
CA VAL A 53 -1.61 -0.51 -9.79
C VAL A 53 -2.47 -0.01 -10.95
N ILE A 54 -2.49 1.31 -11.17
CA ILE A 54 -3.27 1.91 -12.26
C ILE A 54 -2.78 1.38 -13.61
N GLN A 55 -1.47 1.33 -13.82
CA GLN A 55 -0.87 0.79 -15.04
C GLN A 55 -1.20 -0.70 -15.23
N TYR A 56 -1.12 -1.49 -14.16
CA TYR A 56 -1.47 -2.92 -14.19
C TYR A 56 -2.90 -3.15 -14.65
N TYR A 57 -3.87 -2.43 -14.09
CA TYR A 57 -5.28 -2.55 -14.48
C TYR A 57 -5.57 -2.01 -15.87
N PHE A 58 -4.84 -0.98 -16.31
CA PHE A 58 -4.95 -0.48 -17.68
C PHE A 58 -4.51 -1.52 -18.71
N GLN A 59 -3.48 -2.31 -18.39
CA GLN A 59 -3.00 -3.41 -19.24
C GLN A 59 -3.85 -4.68 -19.11
N ASN A 60 -4.53 -4.86 -17.97
CA ASN A 60 -5.31 -6.06 -17.64
C ASN A 60 -6.77 -5.68 -17.29
N PRO A 61 -7.57 -5.15 -18.23
CA PRO A 61 -8.92 -4.65 -17.92
C PRO A 61 -9.86 -5.74 -17.36
N ALA A 62 -9.64 -7.02 -17.70
CA ALA A 62 -10.41 -8.14 -17.18
C ALA A 62 -10.23 -8.40 -15.67
N THR A 63 -9.21 -7.81 -15.03
CA THR A 63 -8.99 -7.95 -13.58
C THR A 63 -9.60 -6.82 -12.78
N LEU A 64 -10.11 -5.76 -13.43
CA LEU A 64 -10.60 -4.54 -12.79
C LEU A 64 -11.71 -4.81 -11.77
N ASP A 65 -12.58 -5.78 -12.03
CA ASP A 65 -13.66 -6.18 -11.11
C ASP A 65 -13.15 -6.67 -9.73
N LYS A 66 -11.86 -7.00 -9.63
CA LYS A 66 -11.23 -7.50 -8.41
C LYS A 66 -10.43 -6.44 -7.65
N ILE A 67 -10.48 -5.17 -8.07
CA ILE A 67 -9.70 -4.08 -7.47
C ILE A 67 -9.95 -3.91 -5.97
N ASP A 68 -11.19 -4.13 -5.52
CA ASP A 68 -11.58 -4.00 -4.11
C ASP A 68 -10.99 -5.13 -3.23
N GLN A 69 -10.47 -6.20 -3.82
CA GLN A 69 -9.84 -7.31 -3.10
C GLN A 69 -8.31 -7.24 -3.12
N PHE A 70 -7.74 -6.25 -3.81
CA PHE A 70 -6.31 -6.16 -4.03
C PHE A 70 -5.59 -5.65 -2.78
N ARG A 71 -4.59 -6.41 -2.32
CA ARG A 71 -3.85 -6.18 -1.07
C ARG A 71 -2.44 -5.65 -1.32
N LEU A 72 -1.87 -4.99 -0.32
CA LEU A 72 -0.53 -4.38 -0.41
C LEU A 72 0.58 -5.39 -0.72
N ASN A 73 0.49 -6.62 -0.20
CA ASN A 73 1.45 -7.69 -0.51
C ASN A 73 1.51 -8.07 -2.00
N SER A 74 0.45 -7.78 -2.77
CA SER A 74 0.36 -8.12 -4.19
C SER A 74 1.09 -7.11 -5.08
N LEU A 75 1.40 -5.91 -4.55
CA LEU A 75 2.15 -4.85 -5.23
C LEU A 75 3.61 -5.26 -5.47
N ARG A 76 4.20 -5.97 -4.52
CA ARG A 76 5.61 -6.40 -4.53
C ARG A 76 5.93 -7.44 -5.59
N GLY A 77 4.93 -8.16 -6.09
CA GLY A 77 5.10 -9.11 -7.20
C GLY A 77 5.06 -8.46 -8.58
N MET A 78 4.80 -7.15 -8.64
CA MET A 78 4.67 -6.37 -9.89
C MET A 78 5.87 -5.44 -10.15
N GLU A 79 6.83 -5.35 -9.22
CA GLU A 79 8.16 -4.75 -9.43
C GLU A 79 9.11 -5.75 -10.12
#